data_AF-U1GZ84-F1
#
_entry.id   AF-U1GZ84-F1
#
_cell.length_a   1.000
_cell.length_b   1.000
_cell.length_c   1.000
_cell.angle_alpha   90.00
_cell.angle_beta   90.00
_cell.angle_gamma   90.00
#
_symmetry.space_group_name_H-M   'P 1'
#
loop_
_entity.id
_entity.type
_entity.pdbx_description
1 polymer ?
#
loop_
_entity_poly.entity_id
_entity_poly.type
_entity_poly.pdbx_seq_one_letter_code
_entity_poly.pdbx_strand_id
1 'polypeptide(L)'
;MAKNFFYHLDILDPQQLLISEIIKQRNIRWLCHFTPRKNLKEIKRIGLKPRNLLDHTAIFTDSFRYDQNKNAICLSISKPNKWMFDMKRKQGFDLCLLLIDPAILYKKNCLFYPHNAATASYRSMERTLFSTEQALENLFSDVITYQKSGREPQDIHRSWNMELENCETTSDQAEVQCLDIIEPEYIKCIIEDQNIPLSYQEILEYLSSIESVLLDENIELKDIYNNEELLENSFEQRKNLLITDPPKPIKVKSLLTTNTNSVSDGIGSTIQTARADRLVKFKEGLSQEVEKELIKTDNSLKANRSNYSKLGYSGETSRNDSLKTNHSESSYSSGDSFEGICVIILIIIICIILF
;
A
#
# COMPACT_ATOMS: atom_id res chain seq x y z
N MET A 1 4.53 18.25 35.88
CA MET A 1 4.70 18.60 34.45
C MET A 1 3.98 17.56 33.62
N ALA A 2 2.81 17.89 33.10
CA ALA A 2 2.07 17.00 32.20
C ALA A 2 2.82 16.94 30.86
N LYS A 3 3.25 15.74 30.45
CA LYS A 3 3.72 15.50 29.08
C LYS A 3 2.51 15.62 28.17
N ASN A 4 2.42 16.73 27.44
CA ASN A 4 1.50 16.85 26.31
C ASN A 4 1.89 15.79 25.28
N PHE A 5 1.11 14.70 25.23
CA PHE A 5 1.05 13.82 24.07
C PHE A 5 0.31 14.60 22.97
N PHE A 6 1.07 15.34 22.16
CA PHE A 6 0.56 15.76 20.87
C PHE A 6 0.44 14.49 20.02
N TYR A 7 -0.79 13.98 19.90
CA TYR A 7 -1.13 13.11 18.79
C TYR A 7 -0.95 13.95 17.53
N HIS A 8 0.15 13.74 16.80
CA HIS A 8 0.21 14.15 15.41
C HIS A 8 -0.87 13.35 14.70
N LEU A 9 -2.04 13.96 14.46
CA LEU A 9 -2.88 13.51 13.37
C LEU A 9 -2.02 13.70 12.11
N ASP A 10 -1.64 12.61 11.46
CA ASP A 10 -1.09 12.64 10.12
C ASP A 10 -2.15 13.28 9.22
N ILE A 11 -2.05 14.60 9.00
CA ILE A 11 -2.92 15.29 8.06
C ILE A 11 -2.46 14.88 6.67
N LEU A 12 -3.22 13.98 6.05
CA LEU A 12 -3.01 13.58 4.67
C LEU A 12 -3.27 14.77 3.73
N ASP A 13 -2.42 14.94 2.74
CA ASP A 13 -2.68 15.89 1.67
C ASP A 13 -3.84 15.40 0.76
N PRO A 14 -4.40 16.27 -0.11
CA PRO A 14 -5.53 15.90 -0.96
C PRO A 14 -5.28 14.67 -1.84
N GLN A 15 -4.07 14.49 -2.38
CA GLN A 15 -3.75 13.35 -3.23
C GLN A 15 -3.67 12.06 -2.41
N GLN A 16 -3.05 12.14 -1.22
CA GLN A 16 -2.98 11.02 -0.29
C GLN A 16 -4.37 10.56 0.16
N LEU A 17 -5.29 11.51 0.42
CA LEU A 17 -6.69 11.20 0.73
C LEU A 17 -7.38 10.47 -0.43
N LEU A 18 -7.21 10.94 -1.67
CA LEU A 18 -7.80 10.28 -2.84
C LEU A 18 -7.28 8.85 -3.02
N ILE A 19 -5.97 8.64 -2.91
CA ILE A 19 -5.36 7.30 -2.96
C ILE A 19 -5.90 6.40 -1.82
N SER A 20 -5.99 6.93 -0.60
CA SER A 20 -6.58 6.22 0.54
C SER A 20 -8.05 5.81 0.27
N GLU A 21 -8.84 6.66 -0.36
CA GLU A 21 -10.22 6.33 -0.73
C GLU A 21 -10.31 5.25 -1.81
N ILE A 22 -9.42 5.26 -2.80
CA ILE A 22 -9.33 4.19 -3.81
C ILE A 22 -9.05 2.84 -3.13
N ILE A 23 -8.09 2.79 -2.20
CA ILE A 23 -7.76 1.58 -1.44
C ILE A 23 -8.99 1.03 -0.71
N LYS A 24 -9.75 1.90 -0.03
CA LYS A 24 -10.97 1.52 0.69
C LYS A 24 -12.06 1.03 -0.26
N GLN A 25 -12.33 1.77 -1.34
CA GLN A 25 -13.37 1.45 -2.32
C GLN A 25 -13.09 0.14 -3.06
N ARG A 26 -11.83 -0.08 -3.42
CA ARG A 26 -11.35 -1.32 -4.06
C ARG A 26 -11.21 -2.47 -3.07
N ASN A 27 -11.22 -2.21 -1.76
CA ASN A 27 -10.92 -3.17 -0.71
C ASN A 27 -9.53 -3.80 -0.88
N ILE A 28 -8.51 -2.99 -1.19
CA ILE A 28 -7.13 -3.45 -1.28
C ILE A 28 -6.64 -3.71 0.15
N ARG A 29 -6.44 -4.98 0.47
CA ARG A 29 -6.06 -5.42 1.83
C ARG A 29 -4.56 -5.53 2.04
N TRP A 30 -3.81 -5.81 0.98
CA TRP A 30 -2.36 -5.94 1.01
C TRP A 30 -1.76 -5.73 -0.38
N LEU A 31 -0.45 -5.48 -0.37
CA LEU A 31 0.43 -5.58 -1.53
C LEU A 31 1.32 -6.80 -1.37
N CYS A 32 1.80 -7.33 -2.48
CA CYS A 32 2.62 -8.52 -2.55
C CYS A 32 4.03 -8.17 -3.00
N HIS A 33 5.04 -8.66 -2.28
CA HIS A 33 6.43 -8.64 -2.72
C HIS A 33 7.03 -10.03 -2.51
N PHE A 34 7.60 -10.66 -3.54
CA PHE A 34 8.39 -11.85 -3.34
C PHE A 34 9.89 -11.52 -3.40
N THR A 35 10.66 -12.18 -2.54
CA THR A 35 12.11 -11.97 -2.41
C THR A 35 12.80 -13.29 -2.12
N PRO A 36 14.11 -13.44 -2.43
CA PRO A 36 14.90 -14.55 -1.91
C PRO A 36 14.80 -14.63 -0.38
N ARG A 37 14.54 -15.83 0.14
CA ARG A 37 14.38 -16.09 1.57
C ARG A 37 15.59 -15.69 2.40
N LYS A 38 16.79 -15.77 1.81
CA LYS A 38 18.05 -15.32 2.42
C LYS A 38 18.05 -13.83 2.79
N ASN A 39 17.23 -13.00 2.12
CA ASN A 39 17.10 -11.58 2.44
C ASN A 39 16.24 -11.33 3.70
N LEU A 40 15.46 -12.31 4.17
CA LEU A 40 14.47 -12.11 5.24
C LEU A 40 15.07 -11.64 6.55
N LYS A 41 16.26 -12.14 6.93
CA LYS A 41 16.92 -11.73 8.16
C LYS A 41 17.10 -10.21 8.22
N GLU A 42 17.52 -9.63 7.10
CA GLU A 42 17.75 -8.20 7.01
C GLU A 42 16.44 -7.43 6.83
N ILE A 43 15.51 -7.93 6.01
CA ILE A 43 14.20 -7.31 5.83
C ILE A 43 13.43 -7.20 7.17
N LYS A 44 13.46 -8.25 8.00
CA LYS A 44 12.86 -8.23 9.35
C LYS A 44 13.51 -7.18 10.26
N ARG A 45 14.78 -6.82 10.04
CA ARG A 45 15.54 -5.90 10.87
C ARG A 45 15.40 -4.43 10.44
N ILE A 46 15.41 -4.15 9.14
CA ILE A 46 15.51 -2.78 8.60
C ILE A 46 14.50 -2.45 7.50
N GLY A 47 13.58 -3.37 7.20
CA GLY A 47 12.56 -3.20 6.17
C GLY A 47 13.06 -3.52 4.77
N LEU A 48 12.19 -3.29 3.77
CA LEU A 48 12.54 -3.39 2.36
C LEU A 48 13.16 -2.07 1.92
N LYS A 49 14.31 -2.16 1.26
CA LYS A 49 15.05 -0.99 0.79
C LYS A 49 15.14 -0.95 -0.73
N PRO A 50 15.14 0.26 -1.33
CA PRO A 50 15.59 0.47 -2.68
C PRO A 50 16.99 -0.11 -2.92
N ARG A 51 17.25 -0.58 -4.14
CA ARG A 51 18.46 -1.33 -4.49
C ARG A 51 19.76 -0.59 -4.21
N ASN A 52 19.78 0.73 -4.42
CA ASN A 52 20.94 1.58 -4.15
C ASN A 52 21.27 1.73 -2.66
N LEU A 53 20.38 1.31 -1.78
CA LEU A 53 20.56 1.36 -0.31
C LEU A 53 20.83 -0.01 0.30
N LEU A 54 20.90 -1.07 -0.53
CA LEU A 54 21.20 -2.43 -0.10
C LEU A 54 22.72 -2.65 -0.09
N ASP A 55 23.18 -3.50 0.83
CA ASP A 55 24.57 -3.92 0.89
C ASP A 55 24.89 -4.99 -0.17
N HIS A 56 26.17 -5.37 -0.24
CA HIS A 56 26.67 -6.38 -1.18
C HIS A 56 26.21 -7.81 -0.87
N THR A 57 25.59 -8.05 0.28
CA THR A 57 25.09 -9.37 0.70
C THR A 57 23.66 -9.62 0.23
N ALA A 58 22.94 -8.57 -0.19
CA ALA A 58 21.59 -8.69 -0.74
C ALA A 58 21.56 -9.49 -2.05
N ILE A 59 20.61 -10.43 -2.13
CA ILE A 59 20.42 -11.24 -3.34
C ILE A 59 19.36 -10.59 -4.24
N PHE A 60 19.78 -10.26 -5.46
CA PHE A 60 18.90 -9.71 -6.49
C PHE A 60 18.42 -10.81 -7.44
N THR A 61 17.12 -10.83 -7.72
CA THR A 61 16.53 -11.75 -8.70
C THR A 61 16.61 -11.22 -10.12
N ASP A 62 16.80 -9.91 -10.30
CA ASP A 62 16.94 -9.25 -11.60
C ASP A 62 18.24 -8.45 -11.68
N SER A 63 19.24 -9.02 -12.34
CA SER A 63 20.54 -8.37 -12.54
C SER A 63 20.45 -7.18 -13.50
N PHE A 64 19.50 -7.18 -14.44
CA PHE A 64 19.41 -6.20 -15.51
C PHE A 64 18.01 -5.59 -15.53
N ARG A 65 17.77 -4.62 -14.64
CA ARG A 65 16.53 -3.83 -14.68
C ARG A 65 16.53 -2.91 -15.90
N TYR A 66 15.55 -3.10 -16.78
CA TYR A 66 15.38 -2.37 -18.05
C TYR A 66 14.34 -1.24 -17.98
N ASP A 67 13.69 -1.06 -16.84
CA ASP A 67 12.84 0.10 -16.56
C ASP A 67 13.66 1.34 -16.15
N GLN A 68 12.96 2.47 -16.03
CA GLN A 68 13.55 3.76 -15.67
C GLN A 68 13.97 3.85 -14.18
N ASN A 69 13.48 2.95 -13.32
CA ASN A 69 13.60 3.05 -11.86
C ASN A 69 14.28 1.81 -11.28
N LYS A 70 15.53 1.59 -11.70
CA LYS A 70 16.34 0.40 -11.36
C LYS A 70 16.51 0.14 -9.86
N ASN A 71 16.23 1.14 -9.03
CA ASN A 71 16.33 1.06 -7.58
C ASN A 71 15.02 0.81 -6.86
N ALA A 72 13.87 0.96 -7.52
CA ALA A 72 12.57 0.87 -6.87
C ALA A 72 12.30 -0.53 -6.30
N ILE A 73 11.51 -0.58 -5.23
CA ILE A 73 10.90 -1.81 -4.73
C ILE A 73 9.67 -2.10 -5.59
N CYS A 74 9.62 -3.27 -6.22
CA CYS A 74 8.50 -3.69 -7.06
C CYS A 74 7.47 -4.45 -6.23
N LEU A 75 6.23 -4.00 -6.29
CA LEU A 75 5.09 -4.58 -5.58
C LEU A 75 3.98 -4.93 -6.58
N SER A 76 3.18 -5.94 -6.24
CA SER A 76 1.92 -6.26 -6.91
C SER A 76 0.75 -5.98 -5.98
N ILE A 77 -0.43 -5.64 -6.49
CA ILE A 77 -1.63 -5.40 -5.67
C ILE A 77 -2.42 -6.71 -5.54
N SER A 78 -2.81 -7.08 -4.32
CA SER A 78 -3.69 -8.23 -3.98
C SER A 78 -3.17 -9.63 -4.29
N LYS A 79 -2.43 -9.85 -5.37
CA LYS A 79 -1.78 -11.14 -5.68
C LYS A 79 -0.40 -10.91 -6.31
N PRO A 80 0.58 -11.81 -6.10
CA PRO A 80 1.89 -11.68 -6.74
C PRO A 80 1.77 -11.84 -8.26
N ASN A 81 2.71 -11.26 -9.00
CA ASN A 81 2.89 -11.59 -10.41
C ASN A 81 3.34 -13.06 -10.54
N LYS A 82 2.35 -13.96 -10.73
CA LYS A 82 2.53 -15.41 -10.75
C LYS A 82 3.55 -15.85 -11.81
N TRP A 83 3.46 -15.29 -13.01
CA TRP A 83 4.39 -15.62 -14.09
C TRP A 83 5.85 -15.30 -13.70
N MET A 84 6.09 -14.11 -13.12
CA MET A 84 7.43 -13.73 -12.67
C MET A 84 7.91 -14.62 -11.53
N PHE A 85 7.05 -14.90 -10.54
CA PHE A 85 7.36 -15.79 -9.44
C PHE A 85 7.80 -17.18 -9.92
N ASP A 86 7.01 -17.80 -10.81
CA ASP A 86 7.29 -19.11 -11.38
C ASP A 86 8.62 -19.12 -12.16
N MET A 87 8.91 -18.05 -12.91
CA MET A 87 10.17 -17.90 -13.63
C MET A 87 11.37 -17.80 -12.68
N LYS A 88 11.26 -17.04 -11.58
CA LYS A 88 12.33 -16.95 -10.58
C LYS A 88 12.54 -18.27 -9.84
N ARG A 89 11.48 -19.02 -9.53
CA ARG A 89 11.61 -20.39 -8.99
C ARG A 89 12.36 -21.31 -9.95
N LYS A 90 12.04 -21.28 -11.25
CA LYS A 90 12.74 -22.05 -12.28
C LYS A 90 14.22 -21.68 -12.42
N GLN A 91 14.58 -20.43 -12.12
CA GLN A 91 15.98 -19.96 -12.05
C GLN A 91 16.71 -20.43 -10.79
N GLY A 92 16.06 -21.18 -9.90
CA GLY A 92 16.66 -21.74 -8.69
C GLY A 92 16.59 -20.83 -7.46
N PHE A 93 15.84 -19.74 -7.51
CA PHE A 93 15.64 -18.89 -6.32
C PHE A 93 14.70 -19.57 -5.32
N ASP A 94 15.15 -19.68 -4.07
CA ASP A 94 14.28 -19.96 -2.91
C ASP A 94 13.62 -18.66 -2.48
N LEU A 95 12.32 -18.55 -2.74
CA LEU A 95 11.53 -17.34 -2.53
C LEU A 95 10.61 -17.48 -1.33
N CYS A 96 10.31 -16.34 -0.69
CA CYS A 96 9.21 -16.13 0.23
C CYS A 96 8.31 -15.00 -0.30
N LEU A 97 7.09 -14.88 0.24
CA LEU A 97 6.14 -13.83 -0.11
C LEU A 97 5.89 -12.92 1.11
N LEU A 98 5.95 -11.61 0.92
CA LEU A 98 5.59 -10.61 1.91
C LEU A 98 4.26 -9.99 1.54
N LEU A 99 3.38 -9.88 2.53
CA LEU A 99 2.18 -9.06 2.45
C LEU A 99 2.45 -7.74 3.14
N ILE A 100 2.29 -6.65 2.39
CA ILE A 100 2.63 -5.29 2.80
C ILE A 100 1.35 -4.48 2.94
N ASP A 101 1.33 -3.63 3.96
CA ASP A 101 0.25 -2.70 4.26
C ASP A 101 0.00 -1.74 3.07
N PRO A 102 -1.23 -1.65 2.57
CA PRO A 102 -1.54 -0.78 1.44
C PRO A 102 -1.41 0.71 1.78
N ALA A 103 -1.30 1.08 3.06
CA ALA A 103 -1.06 2.48 3.45
C ALA A 103 0.19 3.07 2.80
N ILE A 104 1.17 2.24 2.42
CA ILE A 104 2.36 2.72 1.71
C ILE A 104 2.03 3.39 0.38
N LEU A 105 0.90 3.07 -0.28
CA LEU A 105 0.53 3.68 -1.56
C LEU A 105 0.27 5.19 -1.45
N TYR A 106 -0.15 5.69 -0.28
CA TYR A 106 -0.31 7.12 -0.02
C TYR A 106 0.68 7.70 0.99
N LYS A 107 1.33 6.87 1.82
CA LYS A 107 2.35 7.35 2.77
C LYS A 107 3.76 7.39 2.20
N LYS A 108 4.02 6.75 1.04
CA LYS A 108 5.32 6.65 0.39
C LYS A 108 5.25 7.13 -1.05
N ASN A 109 6.39 7.49 -1.62
CA ASN A 109 6.52 7.85 -3.01
C ASN A 109 6.38 6.61 -3.90
N CYS A 110 5.19 6.42 -4.46
CA CYS A 110 4.83 5.29 -5.31
C CYS A 110 4.54 5.72 -6.75
N LEU A 111 4.89 4.84 -7.69
CA LEU A 111 4.48 4.93 -9.09
C LEU A 111 3.61 3.74 -9.45
N PHE A 112 2.55 3.99 -10.20
CA PHE A 112 1.51 3.03 -10.53
C PHE A 112 1.54 2.75 -12.04
N TYR A 113 1.99 1.55 -12.43
CA TYR A 113 2.04 1.13 -13.82
C TYR A 113 0.92 0.10 -14.10
N PRO A 114 0.02 0.37 -15.06
CA PRO A 114 -1.11 -0.52 -15.37
C PRO A 114 -0.67 -1.86 -15.99
N HIS A 115 0.55 -1.92 -16.53
CA HIS A 115 1.22 -3.16 -16.93
C HIS A 115 2.69 -3.10 -16.47
N ASN A 116 3.52 -4.08 -16.84
CA ASN A 116 4.92 -4.14 -16.39
C ASN A 116 5.68 -2.84 -16.70
N ALA A 117 6.35 -2.24 -15.71
CA ALA A 117 7.00 -0.92 -15.85
C ALA A 117 8.16 -0.91 -16.85
N ALA A 118 8.74 -2.08 -17.16
CA ALA A 118 9.78 -2.22 -18.17
C ALA A 118 9.23 -2.30 -19.61
N THR A 119 7.90 -2.27 -19.79
CA THR A 119 7.26 -2.29 -21.11
C THR A 119 7.60 -1.04 -21.92
N ALA A 120 7.83 -1.21 -23.23
CA ALA A 120 8.35 -0.14 -24.08
C ALA A 120 7.47 1.11 -24.08
N SER A 121 6.14 0.96 -24.06
CA SER A 121 5.18 2.07 -23.99
C SER A 121 5.34 3.00 -22.80
N TYR A 122 5.99 2.56 -21.71
CA TYR A 122 6.19 3.39 -20.50
C TYR A 122 7.61 3.97 -20.39
N ARG A 123 8.55 3.56 -21.25
CA ARG A 123 9.97 3.96 -21.13
C ARG A 123 10.25 5.41 -21.49
N SER A 124 9.39 6.02 -22.31
CA SER A 124 9.51 7.41 -22.75
C SER A 124 8.50 8.35 -22.07
N MET A 125 7.64 7.81 -21.21
CA MET A 125 6.63 8.61 -20.50
C MET A 125 7.24 9.28 -19.28
N GLU A 126 6.72 10.48 -18.95
CA GLU A 126 7.12 11.23 -17.76
C GLU A 126 6.69 10.50 -16.49
N ARG A 127 7.58 10.42 -15.50
CA ARG A 127 7.34 9.71 -14.24
C ARG A 127 6.12 10.23 -13.48
N THR A 128 5.89 11.54 -13.51
CA THR A 128 4.81 12.23 -12.78
C THR A 128 3.42 11.76 -13.21
N LEU A 129 3.28 11.21 -14.41
CA LEU A 129 2.04 10.61 -14.91
C LEU A 129 1.66 9.33 -14.16
N PHE A 130 2.62 8.69 -13.48
CA PHE A 130 2.42 7.44 -12.76
C PHE A 130 2.30 7.63 -11.25
N SER A 131 2.46 8.85 -10.71
CA SER A 131 2.41 9.11 -9.26
C SER A 131 1.07 9.64 -8.78
N THR A 132 0.01 9.54 -9.59
CA THR A 132 -1.30 10.12 -9.28
C THR A 132 -2.32 9.08 -8.82
N GLU A 133 -3.37 9.54 -8.15
CA GLU A 133 -4.55 8.75 -7.83
C GLU A 133 -5.20 8.19 -9.09
N GLN A 134 -5.23 8.95 -10.18
CA GLN A 134 -5.74 8.48 -11.47
C GLN A 134 -4.85 7.37 -12.03
N ALA A 135 -3.53 7.45 -11.86
CA ALA A 135 -2.63 6.38 -12.27
C ALA A 135 -2.88 5.10 -11.47
N LEU A 136 -3.16 5.19 -10.17
CA LEU A 136 -3.58 4.04 -9.35
C LEU A 136 -4.90 3.45 -9.87
N GLU A 137 -5.93 4.27 -10.14
CA GLU A 137 -7.20 3.78 -10.69
C GLU A 137 -7.02 3.11 -12.06
N ASN A 138 -6.08 3.59 -12.88
CA ASN A 138 -5.81 3.02 -14.19
C ASN A 138 -5.29 1.56 -14.15
N LEU A 139 -4.77 1.08 -13.01
CA LEU A 139 -4.42 -0.34 -12.84
C LEU A 139 -5.66 -1.26 -12.91
N PHE A 140 -6.85 -0.69 -12.73
CA PHE A 140 -8.13 -1.39 -12.67
C PHE A 140 -9.06 -1.02 -13.83
N SER A 141 -8.57 -0.31 -14.85
CA SER A 141 -9.36 0.06 -16.03
C SER A 141 -9.92 -1.17 -16.74
N ASP A 142 -11.09 -1.01 -17.37
CA ASP A 142 -11.72 -2.10 -18.14
C ASP A 142 -10.86 -2.57 -19.31
N VAL A 143 -10.05 -1.67 -19.88
CA VAL A 143 -9.10 -1.96 -20.95
C VAL A 143 -7.75 -1.33 -20.62
N ILE A 144 -6.68 -2.11 -20.72
CA ILE A 144 -5.29 -1.66 -20.63
C ILE A 144 -4.60 -1.94 -21.95
N THR A 145 -4.22 -0.87 -22.65
CA THR A 145 -3.41 -0.95 -23.87
C THR A 145 -1.93 -0.78 -23.52
N TYR A 146 -1.08 -1.67 -24.03
CA TYR A 146 0.37 -1.59 -23.87
C TYR A 146 1.10 -2.06 -25.14
N GLN A 147 2.34 -1.62 -25.30
CA GLN A 147 3.15 -2.00 -26.46
C GLN A 147 4.52 -2.53 -26.04
N LYS A 148 4.82 -3.77 -26.44
CA LYS A 148 6.15 -4.36 -26.28
C LYS A 148 7.06 -3.91 -27.43
N SER A 149 8.37 -3.85 -27.18
CA SER A 149 9.35 -3.43 -28.19
C SER A 149 9.24 -4.29 -29.46
N GLY A 150 9.12 -3.64 -30.61
CA GLY A 150 9.01 -4.32 -31.92
C GLY A 150 7.72 -5.12 -32.13
N ARG A 151 6.67 -4.85 -31.34
CA ARG A 151 5.36 -5.47 -31.49
C ARG A 151 4.27 -4.42 -31.63
N GLU A 152 3.15 -4.80 -32.23
CA GLU A 152 1.94 -3.99 -32.24
C GLU A 152 1.37 -3.81 -30.82
N PRO A 153 0.62 -2.71 -30.58
CA PRO A 153 -0.15 -2.53 -29.36
C PRO A 153 -1.07 -3.72 -29.08
N GLN A 154 -1.19 -4.06 -27.80
CA GLN A 154 -2.03 -5.15 -27.29
C GLN A 154 -2.93 -4.61 -26.19
N ASP A 155 -4.15 -5.11 -26.17
CA ASP A 155 -5.13 -4.80 -25.14
C ASP A 155 -5.26 -5.95 -24.16
N ILE A 156 -5.50 -5.63 -22.89
CA ILE A 156 -6.00 -6.55 -21.87
C ILE A 156 -7.33 -6.02 -21.40
N HIS A 157 -8.37 -6.83 -21.50
CA HIS A 157 -9.68 -6.47 -20.98
C HIS A 157 -9.90 -7.12 -19.63
N ARG A 158 -10.37 -6.33 -18.66
CA ARG A 158 -10.73 -6.80 -17.33
C ARG A 158 -11.78 -7.92 -17.39
N SER A 159 -12.74 -7.78 -18.30
CA SER A 159 -13.83 -8.75 -18.52
C SER A 159 -13.38 -10.10 -19.06
N TRP A 160 -12.13 -10.25 -19.54
CA TRP A 160 -11.59 -11.55 -19.93
C TRP A 160 -11.38 -12.50 -18.75
N ASN A 161 -11.30 -11.95 -17.53
CA ASN A 161 -11.29 -12.74 -16.30
C ASN A 161 -12.53 -12.39 -15.47
N MET A 162 -13.57 -13.22 -15.58
CA MET A 162 -14.83 -13.04 -14.85
C MET A 162 -14.71 -13.27 -13.33
N GLU A 163 -13.61 -13.88 -12.88
CA GLU A 163 -13.34 -14.18 -11.47
C GLU A 163 -12.51 -13.09 -10.78
N LEU A 164 -12.15 -12.02 -11.52
CA LEU A 164 -11.28 -10.98 -11.00
C LEU A 164 -12.00 -10.12 -9.95
N GLU A 165 -11.50 -10.15 -8.72
CA GLU A 165 -12.04 -9.37 -7.62
C GLU A 165 -11.83 -7.87 -7.83
N ASN A 166 -12.68 -7.04 -7.19
CA ASN A 166 -12.58 -5.59 -7.32
C ASN A 166 -11.22 -5.02 -6.89
N CYS A 167 -10.54 -5.71 -5.96
CA CYS A 167 -9.21 -5.36 -5.46
C CYS A 167 -8.05 -5.82 -6.35
N GLU A 168 -8.31 -6.62 -7.39
CA GLU A 168 -7.27 -7.15 -8.28
C GLU A 168 -7.13 -6.29 -9.54
N THR A 169 -5.90 -6.07 -9.97
CA THR A 169 -5.57 -5.26 -11.16
C THR A 169 -5.99 -5.96 -12.44
N THR A 170 -6.32 -5.19 -13.47
CA THR A 170 -6.75 -5.73 -14.78
C THR A 170 -5.63 -6.52 -15.46
N SER A 171 -4.37 -6.12 -15.28
CA SER A 171 -3.21 -6.91 -15.72
C SER A 171 -2.56 -7.63 -14.55
N ASP A 172 -2.28 -8.93 -14.71
CA ASP A 172 -1.46 -9.73 -13.77
C ASP A 172 0.01 -9.26 -13.71
N GLN A 173 0.43 -8.39 -14.65
CA GLN A 173 1.76 -7.77 -14.64
C GLN A 173 1.75 -6.29 -14.25
N ALA A 174 0.61 -5.75 -13.78
CA ALA A 174 0.59 -4.41 -13.20
C ALA A 174 1.63 -4.32 -12.07
N GLU A 175 2.25 -3.15 -11.93
CA GLU A 175 3.39 -2.96 -11.05
C GLU A 175 3.25 -1.66 -10.27
N VAL A 176 3.43 -1.75 -8.96
CA VAL A 176 3.65 -0.58 -8.11
C VAL A 176 5.14 -0.50 -7.82
N GLN A 177 5.74 0.66 -8.08
CA GLN A 177 7.13 0.94 -7.74
C GLN A 177 7.20 1.90 -6.56
N CYS A 178 7.63 1.41 -5.40
CA CYS A 178 7.91 2.25 -4.25
C CYS A 178 9.37 2.74 -4.33
N LEU A 179 9.56 4.06 -4.29
CA LEU A 179 10.87 4.70 -4.38
C LEU A 179 11.53 4.92 -3.02
N ASP A 180 10.78 4.71 -1.93
CA ASP A 180 11.22 4.91 -0.56
C ASP A 180 11.52 3.57 0.14
N ILE A 181 12.07 3.66 1.35
CA ILE A 181 12.17 2.52 2.27
C ILE A 181 10.76 2.17 2.76
N ILE A 182 10.44 0.88 2.78
CA ILE A 182 9.26 0.32 3.43
C ILE A 182 9.72 -0.29 4.75
N GLU A 183 9.40 0.39 5.85
CA GLU A 183 9.81 -0.01 7.19
C GLU A 183 9.13 -1.32 7.65
N PRO A 184 9.72 -2.06 8.60
CA PRO A 184 9.18 -3.34 9.07
C PRO A 184 7.71 -3.29 9.51
N GLU A 185 7.22 -2.18 10.07
CA GLU A 185 5.82 -2.04 10.53
C GLU A 185 4.78 -2.13 9.41
N TYR A 186 5.19 -1.89 8.17
CA TYR A 186 4.34 -2.06 6.99
C TYR A 186 4.34 -3.51 6.48
N ILE A 187 5.21 -4.39 6.96
CA ILE A 187 5.22 -5.81 6.58
C ILE A 187 4.29 -6.57 7.52
N LYS A 188 3.07 -6.88 7.04
CA LYS A 188 2.02 -7.51 7.87
C LYS A 188 2.18 -9.01 8.01
N CYS A 189 2.66 -9.68 6.97
CA CYS A 189 2.82 -11.14 6.96
C CYS A 189 4.01 -11.52 6.08
N ILE A 190 4.72 -12.58 6.48
CA ILE A 190 5.77 -13.21 5.68
C ILE A 190 5.40 -14.67 5.55
N ILE A 191 5.07 -15.08 4.33
CA ILE A 191 4.71 -16.45 3.98
C ILE A 191 5.98 -17.18 3.56
N GLU A 192 6.37 -18.13 4.39
CA GLU A 192 7.62 -18.86 4.27
C GLU A 192 7.43 -20.31 3.76
N ASP A 193 6.19 -20.73 3.50
CA ASP A 193 5.83 -22.08 3.10
C ASP A 193 6.48 -22.53 1.79
N GLN A 194 6.57 -23.85 1.59
CA GLN A 194 7.02 -24.41 0.31
C GLN A 194 6.00 -24.14 -0.81
N ASN A 195 4.71 -24.18 -0.46
CA ASN A 195 3.59 -23.92 -1.35
C ASN A 195 3.04 -22.51 -1.09
N ILE A 196 3.73 -21.51 -1.63
CA ILE A 196 3.33 -20.12 -1.49
C ILE A 196 2.03 -19.88 -2.28
N PRO A 197 0.98 -19.29 -1.68
CA PRO A 197 -0.27 -18.96 -2.38
C PRO A 197 -0.02 -17.84 -3.40
N LEU A 198 -0.53 -18.00 -4.64
CA LEU A 198 -0.23 -17.09 -5.76
C LEU A 198 -1.48 -16.41 -6.34
N SER A 199 -2.67 -16.79 -5.91
CA SER A 199 -3.93 -16.09 -6.18
C SER A 199 -4.45 -15.35 -4.94
N TYR A 200 -5.35 -14.39 -5.16
CA TYR A 200 -5.96 -13.64 -4.06
C TYR A 200 -6.73 -14.55 -3.09
N GLN A 201 -7.49 -15.51 -3.63
CA GLN A 201 -8.30 -16.45 -2.85
C GLN A 201 -7.42 -17.41 -2.01
N GLU A 202 -6.35 -17.95 -2.58
CA GLU A 202 -5.41 -18.78 -1.81
C GLU A 202 -4.75 -18.00 -0.67
N ILE A 203 -4.42 -16.70 -0.88
CA ILE A 203 -3.88 -15.85 0.19
C ILE A 203 -4.95 -15.61 1.27
N LEU A 204 -6.21 -15.38 0.91
CA LEU A 204 -7.30 -15.23 1.87
C LEU A 204 -7.48 -16.48 2.73
N GLU A 205 -7.47 -17.66 2.10
CA GLU A 205 -7.59 -18.95 2.79
C GLU A 205 -6.42 -19.19 3.73
N TYR A 206 -5.20 -18.87 3.26
CA TYR A 206 -4.00 -18.94 4.09
C TYR A 206 -4.13 -18.05 5.35
N LEU A 207 -4.49 -16.78 5.18
CA LEU A 207 -4.64 -15.83 6.30
C LEU A 207 -5.75 -16.26 7.27
N SER A 208 -6.87 -16.76 6.73
CA SER A 208 -7.98 -17.26 7.55
C SER A 208 -7.57 -18.48 8.37
N SER A 209 -6.75 -19.37 7.80
CA SER A 209 -6.22 -20.54 8.51
C SER A 209 -5.31 -20.15 9.68
N ILE A 210 -4.51 -19.09 9.52
CA ILE A 210 -3.64 -18.58 10.58
C ILE A 210 -4.48 -17.95 11.69
N GLU A 211 -5.48 -17.13 11.33
CA GLU A 211 -6.39 -16.52 12.32
C GLU A 211 -7.12 -17.59 13.14
N SER A 212 -7.60 -18.68 12.51
CA SER A 212 -8.22 -19.78 13.27
C SER A 212 -7.25 -20.45 14.24
N VAL A 213 -6.01 -20.74 13.81
CA VAL A 213 -5.01 -21.37 14.70
C VAL A 213 -4.67 -20.46 15.87
N LEU A 214 -4.49 -19.16 15.65
CA LEU A 214 -4.23 -18.20 16.72
C LEU A 214 -5.41 -18.07 17.68
N LEU A 215 -6.64 -18.15 17.18
CA LEU A 215 -7.84 -18.14 18.04
C LEU A 215 -7.89 -19.41 18.90
N ASP A 216 -7.62 -20.57 18.32
CA ASP A 216 -7.60 -21.85 19.03
C ASP A 216 -6.50 -21.89 20.11
N GLU A 217 -5.27 -21.46 19.79
CA GLU A 217 -4.17 -21.36 20.75
C GLU A 217 -4.50 -20.39 21.91
N ASN A 218 -5.17 -19.26 21.61
CA ASN A 218 -5.60 -18.32 22.64
C ASN A 218 -6.73 -18.87 23.52
N ILE A 219 -7.59 -19.74 22.98
CA ILE A 219 -8.61 -20.45 23.75
C ILE A 219 -7.93 -21.48 24.65
N GLU A 220 -7.02 -22.30 24.13
CA GLU A 220 -6.25 -23.27 24.92
C GLU A 220 -5.46 -22.61 26.05
N LEU A 221 -4.77 -21.49 25.79
CA LEU A 221 -4.06 -20.73 26.82
C LEU A 221 -5.00 -20.17 27.90
N LYS A 222 -6.19 -19.68 27.53
CA LYS A 222 -7.21 -19.24 28.50
C LYS A 222 -7.72 -20.40 29.35
N ASP A 223 -7.94 -21.56 28.74
CA ASP A 223 -8.39 -22.75 29.46
C ASP A 223 -7.32 -23.26 30.43
N ILE A 224 -6.04 -23.22 30.05
CA ILE A 224 -4.92 -23.54 30.96
C ILE A 224 -4.90 -22.54 32.13
N TYR A 225 -4.96 -21.24 31.85
CA TYR A 225 -4.92 -20.21 32.89
C TYR A 225 -6.12 -20.30 33.85
N ASN A 226 -7.32 -20.53 33.32
CA ASN A 226 -8.52 -20.75 34.12
C ASN A 226 -8.41 -22.01 34.99
N ASN A 227 -7.82 -23.10 34.46
CA ASN A 227 -7.61 -24.32 35.23
C ASN A 227 -6.54 -24.16 36.31
N GLU A 228 -5.47 -23.41 36.06
CA GLU A 228 -4.47 -23.04 37.07
C GLU A 228 -5.08 -22.17 38.18
N GLU A 229 -5.89 -21.17 37.82
CA GLU A 229 -6.63 -20.34 38.79
C GLU A 229 -7.61 -21.19 39.62
N LEU A 230 -8.32 -22.14 39.00
CA LEU A 230 -9.18 -23.09 39.71
C LEU A 230 -8.39 -24.03 40.63
N LEU A 231 -7.19 -24.47 40.21
CA LEU A 231 -6.29 -25.27 41.03
C LEU A 231 -5.78 -24.47 42.22
N GLU A 232 -5.25 -23.25 42.03
CA GLU A 232 -4.79 -22.37 43.11
C GLU A 232 -5.91 -22.04 44.10
N ASN A 233 -7.11 -21.73 43.60
CA ASN A 233 -8.29 -21.52 44.44
C ASN A 233 -8.69 -22.80 45.20
N SER A 234 -8.56 -23.98 44.58
CA SER A 234 -8.80 -25.26 45.25
C SER A 234 -7.74 -25.58 46.32
N PHE A 235 -6.49 -25.19 46.09
CA PHE A 235 -5.39 -25.35 47.05
C PHE A 235 -5.56 -24.41 48.24
N GLU A 236 -5.92 -23.15 48.03
CA GLU A 236 -6.21 -22.19 49.11
C GLU A 236 -7.49 -22.56 49.87
N GLN A 237 -8.51 -23.10 49.19
CA GLN A 237 -9.67 -23.69 49.89
C GLN A 237 -9.28 -24.89 50.76
N ARG A 238 -8.45 -25.82 50.26
CA ARG A 238 -7.96 -26.97 51.04
C ARG A 238 -7.08 -26.55 52.21
N LYS A 239 -6.29 -25.50 52.04
CA LYS A 239 -5.45 -24.90 53.10
C LYS A 239 -6.30 -24.26 54.20
N ASN A 240 -7.41 -23.61 53.83
CA ASN A 240 -8.39 -23.09 54.79
C ASN A 240 -9.25 -24.20 55.45
N LEU A 241 -9.41 -25.36 54.81
CA LEU A 241 -10.10 -26.54 55.39
C LEU A 241 -9.25 -27.34 56.38
N LEU A 242 -7.93 -27.11 56.45
CA LEU A 242 -7.02 -27.78 57.39
C LEU A 242 -6.84 -27.04 58.72
N ILE A 243 -7.56 -25.92 58.93
CA ILE A 243 -7.66 -25.23 60.21
C ILE A 243 -8.96 -25.70 60.89
N THR A 244 -8.82 -26.61 61.84
CA THR A 244 -9.92 -27.31 62.53
C THR A 244 -10.67 -26.43 63.53
N ASP A 245 -12.00 -26.59 63.60
CA ASP A 245 -12.69 -26.91 64.88
C ASP A 245 -14.08 -27.57 64.64
N PRO A 246 -14.60 -28.37 65.61
CA PRO A 246 -15.55 -29.47 65.40
C PRO A 246 -17.04 -29.04 65.35
N PRO A 247 -17.97 -29.95 64.97
CA PRO A 247 -19.25 -29.59 64.36
C PRO A 247 -20.41 -29.47 65.36
N LYS A 248 -21.52 -28.82 64.94
CA LYS A 248 -22.91 -29.16 65.32
C LYS A 248 -23.97 -28.37 64.50
N PRO A 249 -25.25 -28.81 64.44
CA PRO A 249 -25.95 -29.07 63.18
C PRO A 249 -27.28 -28.28 63.03
N ILE A 250 -28.06 -28.65 61.99
CA ILE A 250 -29.55 -28.53 61.79
C ILE A 250 -29.93 -27.57 60.62
N LYS A 251 -30.33 -28.07 59.43
CA LYS A 251 -31.70 -28.41 58.89
C LYS A 251 -32.56 -27.13 58.65
N VAL A 252 -33.16 -26.80 57.48
CA VAL A 252 -34.16 -27.50 56.62
C VAL A 252 -34.42 -26.72 55.29
N LYS A 253 -34.73 -27.44 54.18
CA LYS A 253 -35.53 -27.20 52.92
C LYS A 253 -35.85 -25.76 52.45
N SER A 254 -35.87 -25.43 51.14
CA SER A 254 -36.79 -25.94 50.09
C SER A 254 -36.37 -25.52 48.66
N LEU A 255 -36.42 -26.42 47.67
CA LEU A 255 -37.39 -26.55 46.55
C LEU A 255 -37.20 -25.63 45.32
N LEU A 256 -36.85 -26.29 44.18
CA LEU A 256 -37.49 -26.23 42.84
C LEU A 256 -37.43 -24.88 42.05
N THR A 257 -37.34 -24.76 40.70
CA THR A 257 -37.21 -25.66 39.53
C THR A 257 -37.08 -24.79 38.25
N THR A 258 -36.28 -25.27 37.29
CA THR A 258 -36.53 -25.43 35.82
C THR A 258 -36.69 -24.26 34.84
N ASN A 259 -35.88 -24.36 33.75
CA ASN A 259 -36.21 -24.41 32.30
C ASN A 259 -36.84 -23.19 31.59
N THR A 260 -36.65 -22.87 30.30
CA THR A 260 -35.92 -23.43 29.12
C THR A 260 -36.18 -22.50 27.91
N ASN A 261 -35.24 -22.45 26.94
CA ASN A 261 -35.42 -22.47 25.45
C ASN A 261 -36.24 -21.34 24.74
N SER A 262 -36.06 -20.93 23.47
CA SER A 262 -35.11 -21.14 22.35
C SER A 262 -35.68 -20.48 21.05
N VAL A 263 -34.83 -20.18 20.04
CA VAL A 263 -35.11 -20.23 18.54
C VAL A 263 -35.97 -19.09 17.94
N SER A 264 -35.84 -18.56 16.70
CA SER A 264 -34.85 -18.44 15.60
C SER A 264 -35.44 -17.48 14.51
N ASP A 265 -34.63 -17.08 13.52
CA ASP A 265 -34.93 -16.90 12.07
C ASP A 265 -34.42 -15.61 11.40
N GLY A 266 -33.79 -15.82 10.24
CA GLY A 266 -32.97 -14.86 9.49
C GLY A 266 -33.67 -14.12 8.36
N ILE A 267 -33.02 -13.05 7.87
CA ILE A 267 -33.41 -12.26 6.70
C ILE A 267 -32.14 -11.84 5.96
N GLY A 268 -31.96 -12.32 4.73
CA GLY A 268 -30.84 -11.97 3.86
C GLY A 268 -31.29 -11.83 2.41
N SER A 269 -31.77 -10.63 2.04
CA SER A 269 -31.87 -10.19 0.64
C SER A 269 -32.11 -8.68 0.45
N THR A 270 -32.33 -7.89 1.51
CA THR A 270 -32.67 -6.45 1.41
C THR A 270 -31.46 -5.49 1.40
N ILE A 271 -30.22 -5.99 1.52
CA ILE A 271 -29.05 -5.14 1.86
C ILE A 271 -28.35 -4.51 0.63
N GLN A 272 -28.50 -5.05 -0.58
CA GLN A 272 -27.72 -4.59 -1.75
C GLN A 272 -28.25 -3.29 -2.38
N THR A 273 -29.56 -3.11 -2.51
CA THR A 273 -30.15 -1.89 -3.10
C THR A 273 -30.04 -0.67 -2.18
N ALA A 274 -30.10 -0.86 -0.85
CA ALA A 274 -29.96 0.22 0.13
C ALA A 274 -28.52 0.77 0.28
N ARG A 275 -27.53 0.12 -0.33
CA ARG A 275 -26.11 0.55 -0.33
C ARG A 275 -25.78 1.48 -1.50
N ALA A 276 -26.36 1.26 -2.67
CA ALA A 276 -26.14 2.11 -3.86
C ALA A 276 -26.73 3.52 -3.67
N ASP A 277 -27.95 3.63 -3.13
CA ASP A 277 -28.62 4.91 -2.88
C ASP A 277 -27.93 5.75 -1.79
N ARG A 278 -27.27 5.09 -0.84
CA ARG A 278 -26.44 5.76 0.17
C ARG A 278 -25.16 6.36 -0.43
N LEU A 279 -24.62 5.76 -1.48
CA LEU A 279 -23.37 6.18 -2.12
C LEU A 279 -23.55 7.48 -2.92
N VAL A 280 -24.69 7.62 -3.62
CA VAL A 280 -25.02 8.83 -4.38
C VAL A 280 -25.24 10.01 -3.42
N LYS A 281 -26.02 9.80 -2.35
CA LYS A 281 -26.26 10.83 -1.32
C LYS A 281 -24.99 11.25 -0.57
N PHE A 282 -24.05 10.33 -0.35
CA PHE A 282 -22.78 10.65 0.30
C PHE A 282 -21.86 11.48 -0.59
N LYS A 283 -21.77 11.17 -1.90
CA LYS A 283 -20.98 11.96 -2.86
C LYS A 283 -21.51 13.38 -3.01
N GLU A 284 -22.84 13.56 -3.04
CA GLU A 284 -23.46 14.89 -3.08
C GLU A 284 -23.20 15.68 -1.78
N GLY A 285 -23.27 15.01 -0.62
CA GLY A 285 -22.95 15.60 0.68
C GLY A 285 -21.49 16.08 0.79
N LEU A 286 -20.53 15.25 0.37
CA LEU A 286 -19.11 15.64 0.40
C LEU A 286 -18.81 16.86 -0.47
N SER A 287 -19.38 16.92 -1.68
CA SER A 287 -19.18 18.07 -2.57
C SER A 287 -19.67 19.37 -1.94
N GLN A 288 -20.83 19.33 -1.27
CA GLN A 288 -21.41 20.49 -0.59
C GLN A 288 -20.64 20.88 0.68
N GLU A 289 -20.09 19.92 1.43
CA GLU A 289 -19.26 20.20 2.61
C GLU A 289 -17.92 20.84 2.20
N VAL A 290 -17.29 20.34 1.14
CA VAL A 290 -16.05 20.89 0.58
C VAL A 290 -16.27 22.32 0.07
N GLU A 291 -17.38 22.57 -0.62
CA GLU A 291 -17.72 23.92 -1.10
C GLU A 291 -17.99 24.89 0.06
N LYS A 292 -18.67 24.43 1.14
CA LYS A 292 -18.87 25.24 2.36
C LYS A 292 -17.57 25.56 3.09
N GLU A 293 -16.63 24.61 3.17
CA GLU A 293 -15.32 24.84 3.80
C GLU A 293 -14.43 25.76 2.95
N LEU A 294 -14.48 25.67 1.62
CA LEU A 294 -13.82 26.62 0.73
C LEU A 294 -14.38 28.05 0.89
N ILE A 295 -15.70 28.20 1.00
CA ILE A 295 -16.36 29.49 1.24
C ILE A 295 -16.03 30.05 2.64
N LYS A 296 -15.97 29.20 3.68
CA LYS A 296 -15.52 29.62 5.02
C LYS A 296 -14.07 30.08 5.02
N THR A 297 -13.20 29.40 4.27
CA THR A 297 -11.77 29.73 4.18
C THR A 297 -11.56 31.05 3.43
N ASP A 298 -12.31 31.30 2.35
CA ASP A 298 -12.25 32.56 1.61
C ASP A 298 -12.84 33.74 2.42
N ASN A 299 -13.90 33.51 3.20
CA ASN A 299 -14.45 34.51 4.11
C ASN A 299 -13.54 34.80 5.32
N SER A 300 -12.81 33.80 5.81
CA SER A 300 -11.75 33.97 6.84
C SER A 300 -10.57 34.79 6.32
N LEU A 301 -10.16 34.58 5.05
CA LEU A 301 -9.12 35.36 4.40
C LEU A 301 -9.55 36.81 4.11
N LYS A 302 -10.82 37.05 3.78
CA LYS A 302 -11.39 38.40 3.63
C LYS A 302 -11.56 39.14 4.96
N ALA A 303 -11.92 38.44 6.04
CA ALA A 303 -11.99 39.01 7.40
C ALA A 303 -10.59 39.31 7.99
N ASN A 304 -9.55 38.60 7.58
CA ASN A 304 -8.17 38.90 7.99
C ASN A 304 -7.53 40.06 7.22
N ARG A 305 -8.10 40.48 6.07
CA ARG A 305 -7.67 41.70 5.35
C ARG A 305 -8.23 42.99 5.93
N SER A 306 -9.28 42.96 6.76
CA SER A 306 -9.84 44.16 7.41
C SER A 306 -9.22 44.49 8.78
N ASN A 307 -8.34 43.63 9.32
CA ASN A 307 -7.68 43.84 10.61
C ASN A 307 -6.20 44.27 10.52
N TYR A 308 -5.67 44.50 9.32
CA TYR A 308 -4.30 45.00 9.10
C TYR A 308 -4.20 46.46 8.61
N SER A 309 -5.30 47.24 8.63
CA SER A 309 -5.31 48.67 8.27
C SER A 309 -5.24 49.61 9.48
N LYS A 310 -4.54 49.22 10.56
CA LYS A 310 -4.35 50.11 11.72
C LYS A 310 -3.01 49.95 12.44
N LEU A 311 -1.90 49.89 11.70
CA LEU A 311 -0.60 50.33 12.20
C LEU A 311 0.17 50.93 11.02
N GLY A 312 0.31 52.26 11.03
CA GLY A 312 1.08 53.00 10.05
C GLY A 312 2.58 52.97 10.35
N TYR A 313 3.38 53.01 9.28
CA TYR A 313 4.61 53.78 9.04
C TYR A 313 5.15 53.28 7.69
N SER A 314 4.83 53.95 6.57
CA SER A 314 5.64 54.98 5.90
C SER A 314 7.00 54.48 5.42
N GLY A 315 7.24 54.51 4.10
CA GLY A 315 8.58 54.27 3.56
C GLY A 315 8.61 53.93 2.07
N GLU A 316 8.26 54.92 1.25
CA GLU A 316 8.83 55.23 -0.07
C GLU A 316 8.77 54.23 -1.24
N THR A 317 8.02 54.68 -2.23
CA THR A 317 7.98 54.32 -3.64
C THR A 317 9.06 55.02 -4.47
N SER A 318 9.70 54.30 -5.39
CA SER A 318 10.16 54.79 -6.71
C SER A 318 10.37 53.56 -7.60
N ARG A 319 9.56 53.22 -8.62
CA ARG A 319 9.32 53.89 -9.92
C ARG A 319 10.58 54.48 -10.56
N ASN A 320 11.10 53.76 -11.56
CA ASN A 320 11.30 54.18 -12.96
C ASN A 320 11.78 52.94 -13.74
N ASP A 321 10.99 52.37 -14.64
CA ASP A 321 10.75 52.79 -16.03
C ASP A 321 12.02 53.04 -16.87
N SER A 322 12.22 52.09 -17.80
CA SER A 322 12.27 52.37 -19.25
C SER A 322 13.62 52.31 -20.00
N LEU A 323 13.60 51.39 -20.98
CA LEU A 323 13.87 51.58 -22.42
C LEU A 323 15.30 51.60 -22.99
N LYS A 324 15.44 50.73 -24.00
CA LYS A 324 16.06 50.93 -25.34
C LYS A 324 17.59 50.84 -25.43
N THR A 325 18.11 49.76 -26.01
CA THR A 325 18.48 49.62 -27.44
C THR A 325 19.42 50.72 -27.94
N ASN A 326 20.65 50.35 -28.29
CA ASN A 326 21.16 50.50 -29.66
C ASN A 326 22.52 49.83 -29.87
N HIS A 327 22.64 49.27 -31.08
CA HIS A 327 23.80 48.69 -31.72
C HIS A 327 25.03 49.61 -31.74
N SER A 328 26.23 49.01 -31.66
CA SER A 328 27.36 49.38 -32.52
C SER A 328 28.23 48.15 -32.77
N GLU A 329 28.55 47.94 -34.05
CA GLU A 329 29.35 46.85 -34.59
C GLU A 329 30.86 47.12 -34.53
N SER A 330 31.59 46.01 -34.71
CA SER A 330 32.97 45.85 -35.19
C SER A 330 34.08 45.81 -34.15
N SER A 331 34.67 44.64 -33.92
CA SER A 331 35.90 44.22 -34.63
C SER A 331 36.31 42.78 -34.26
N TYR A 332 36.95 42.13 -35.23
CA TYR A 332 37.36 40.72 -35.33
C TYR A 332 38.29 40.23 -34.21
N SER A 333 38.17 38.94 -33.83
CA SER A 333 39.25 37.93 -33.96
C SER A 333 38.98 36.64 -33.16
N SER A 334 38.82 35.54 -33.90
CA SER A 334 39.33 34.17 -33.65
C SER A 334 38.74 33.30 -32.53
N GLY A 335 38.22 32.13 -32.92
CA GLY A 335 38.02 30.99 -32.01
C GLY A 335 36.87 30.04 -32.39
N ASP A 336 37.13 29.18 -33.38
CA ASP A 336 36.55 27.85 -33.67
C ASP A 336 35.04 27.53 -33.53
N SER A 337 34.50 27.13 -34.70
CA SER A 337 33.22 26.47 -35.01
C SER A 337 32.97 25.19 -34.18
N PHE A 338 31.82 25.05 -33.52
CA PHE A 338 30.50 24.60 -34.01
C PHE A 338 30.41 23.13 -34.47
N GLU A 339 29.66 22.39 -33.66
CA GLU A 339 28.78 21.24 -33.88
C GLU A 339 28.62 20.64 -35.29
N GLY A 340 28.52 19.30 -35.34
CA GLY A 340 27.48 18.65 -36.16
C GLY A 340 27.83 17.32 -36.85
N ILE A 341 27.35 16.21 -36.24
CA ILE A 341 26.66 15.08 -36.91
C ILE A 341 27.51 14.04 -37.69
N CYS A 342 27.05 12.78 -37.62
CA CYS A 342 27.42 11.57 -38.40
C CYS A 342 28.58 10.71 -37.89
N VAL A 343 28.31 9.71 -37.02
CA VAL A 343 28.60 8.27 -37.29
C VAL A 343 27.71 7.40 -36.37
N ILE A 344 26.64 6.84 -36.94
CA ILE A 344 26.04 5.57 -36.51
C ILE A 344 26.54 4.52 -37.51
N ILE A 345 26.61 3.26 -37.08
CA ILE A 345 26.78 2.02 -37.87
C ILE A 345 28.25 1.57 -38.04
N LEU A 346 28.69 0.57 -37.25
CA LEU A 346 29.49 -0.60 -37.68
C LEU A 346 30.18 -1.38 -36.53
N ILE A 347 29.47 -1.95 -35.54
CA ILE A 347 29.93 -3.19 -34.85
C ILE A 347 28.72 -4.02 -34.39
N ILE A 348 27.98 -4.58 -35.35
CA ILE A 348 27.32 -5.88 -35.19
C ILE A 348 27.64 -6.63 -36.48
N ILE A 349 28.45 -7.68 -36.36
CA ILE A 349 28.54 -8.90 -37.16
C ILE A 349 29.92 -9.46 -36.79
N ILE A 350 29.93 -10.47 -35.92
CA ILE A 350 30.81 -11.65 -35.98
C ILE A 350 30.33 -12.61 -34.87
N CYS A 351 29.82 -13.75 -35.34
CA CYS A 351 29.66 -15.03 -34.64
C CYS A 351 28.46 -15.24 -33.70
N ILE A 352 27.26 -15.27 -34.30
CA ILE A 352 26.49 -16.52 -34.26
C ILE A 352 27.24 -17.50 -35.17
N ILE A 353 27.98 -18.43 -34.58
CA ILE A 353 28.38 -19.77 -35.04
C ILE A 353 29.29 -20.28 -33.91
N LEU A 354 28.74 -21.16 -33.07
CA LEU A 354 29.36 -22.28 -32.33
C LEU A 354 28.68 -22.48 -30.95
N PHE A 355 27.96 -23.60 -30.88
CA PHE A 355 27.30 -24.28 -29.75
C PHE A 355 25.90 -23.83 -29.33
#